data_AF-A0A0U5MF74-F1
#
_entry.id   AF-A0A0U5MF74-F1
#
_cell.length_a   1.000
_cell.length_b   1.000
_cell.length_c   1.000
_cell.angle_alpha   90.00
_cell.angle_beta   90.00
_cell.angle_gamma   90.00
#
_symmetry.space_group_name_H-M   'P 1'
#
loop_
_entity.id
_entity.type
_entity.pdbx_description
1 polymer ?
#
loop_
_entity_poly.entity_id
_entity_poly.type
_entity_poly.pdbx_seq_one_letter_code
_entity_poly.pdbx_strand_id
1 'polypeptide(L)'
;MAMIVTDVILTLAREKAQDGKVGLHDLERISALISGGSMVLDAAYIRQEEACRKVHQMPKGNVGARSNPFHRLMVRPFEHLLAGDGMVLQRGYLPHYFEFLEHALEKRFEAFERHCRTIIQALMVIHGNNLTWDQFYADSRTVKTLQGALKLLRVYMDGPEGQRVWHACMMRPMGDLPQPAVGQVNHIRQVLLETARGLEAAE
;
A
#
# COMPACT_ATOMS: atom_id res chain seq x y z
N MET A 1 0.97 16.96 5.54
CA MET A 1 0.93 18.44 5.41
C MET A 1 1.94 19.13 6.32
N ALA A 2 1.98 18.84 7.64
CA ALA A 2 2.89 19.50 8.58
C ALA A 2 4.38 19.45 8.19
N MET A 3 4.89 18.32 7.68
CA MET A 3 6.31 18.21 7.28
C MET A 3 6.70 19.12 6.09
N ILE A 4 5.81 19.32 5.12
CA ILE A 4 6.08 20.13 3.92
C ILE A 4 6.18 21.61 4.29
N VAL A 5 5.30 22.07 5.18
CA VAL A 5 5.33 23.45 5.68
C VAL A 5 6.62 23.69 6.47
N THR A 6 7.03 22.73 7.30
CA THR A 6 8.29 22.81 8.06
C THR A 6 9.52 22.85 7.13
N ASP A 7 9.58 22.06 6.07
CA ASP A 7 10.70 22.05 5.12
C ASP A 7 10.80 23.36 4.31
N VAL A 8 9.67 23.93 3.92
CA VAL A 8 9.61 25.23 3.24
C VAL A 8 10.05 26.35 4.20
N ILE A 9 9.60 26.34 5.45
CA ILE A 9 10.04 27.29 6.48
C ILE A 9 11.55 27.21 6.68
N LEU A 10 12.09 25.99 6.82
CA LEU A 10 13.53 25.78 7.03
C LEU A 10 14.37 26.26 5.84
N THR A 11 13.86 26.07 4.62
CA THR A 11 14.55 26.52 3.40
C THR A 11 14.60 28.05 3.33
N LEU A 12 13.46 28.72 3.54
CA LEU A 12 13.39 30.19 3.53
C LEU A 12 14.18 30.81 4.68
N ALA A 13 14.18 30.19 5.86
CA ALA A 13 14.97 30.62 7.00
C ALA A 13 16.48 30.52 6.71
N ARG A 14 16.94 29.47 6.02
CA ARG A 14 18.34 29.32 5.60
C ARG A 14 18.76 30.37 4.58
N GLU A 15 17.89 30.70 3.62
CA GLU A 15 18.17 31.74 2.61
C GLU A 15 18.29 33.14 3.20
N LYS A 16 17.62 33.39 4.34
CA LYS A 16 17.67 34.67 5.06
C LYS A 16 18.62 34.66 6.25
N ALA A 17 19.27 33.53 6.53
CA ALA A 17 20.22 33.45 7.63
C ALA A 17 21.51 34.19 7.31
N GLN A 18 21.94 35.06 8.22
CA GLN A 18 23.27 35.66 8.22
C GLN A 18 23.99 35.15 9.47
N ASP A 19 25.19 34.56 9.27
CA ASP A 19 25.98 33.93 10.34
C ASP A 19 25.18 32.90 11.19
N GLY A 20 24.30 32.14 10.53
CA GLY A 20 23.48 31.12 11.20
C GLY A 20 22.34 31.69 12.06
N LYS A 21 22.07 33.00 11.98
CA LYS A 21 20.96 33.66 12.69
C LYS A 21 19.98 34.24 11.69
N VAL A 22 18.69 34.22 12.05
CA VAL A 22 17.60 34.82 11.28
C VAL A 22 16.97 35.90 12.15
N GLY A 23 16.81 37.11 11.61
CA GLY A 23 16.14 38.20 12.30
C GLY A 23 14.66 37.89 12.51
N LEU A 24 14.09 38.35 13.64
CA LEU A 24 12.67 38.17 13.94
C LEU A 24 11.78 38.76 12.83
N HIS A 25 12.16 39.92 12.28
CA HIS A 25 11.48 40.55 11.16
C HIS A 25 11.45 39.68 9.89
N ASP A 26 12.50 38.89 9.63
CA ASP A 26 12.53 37.98 8.49
C ASP A 26 11.65 36.74 8.73
N LEU A 27 11.59 36.24 9.96
CA LEU A 27 10.67 35.17 10.35
C LEU A 27 9.20 35.61 10.25
N GLU A 28 8.88 36.84 10.63
CA GLU A 28 7.53 37.41 10.48
C GLU A 28 7.14 37.54 9.00
N ARG A 29 8.08 37.94 8.13
CA ARG A 29 7.85 37.98 6.67
C ARG A 29 7.66 36.58 6.07
N ILE A 30 8.45 35.60 6.50
CA ILE A 30 8.29 34.19 6.08
C ILE A 30 6.92 33.66 6.51
N SER A 31 6.50 33.93 7.76
CA SER A 31 5.19 33.54 8.29
C SER A 31 4.04 34.17 7.49
N ALA A 32 4.14 35.46 7.16
CA ALA A 32 3.16 36.15 6.33
C ALA A 32 3.09 35.60 4.90
N LEU A 33 4.22 35.24 4.29
CA LEU A 33 4.28 34.65 2.94
C LEU A 33 3.64 33.26 2.88
N ILE A 34 3.77 32.47 3.95
CA ILE A 34 3.17 31.14 4.08
C ILE A 34 1.66 31.27 4.33
N SER A 35 1.27 32.17 5.22
CA SER A 35 -0.14 32.40 5.57
C SER A 35 -0.94 33.03 4.43
N GLY A 36 -0.27 33.78 3.55
CA GLY A 36 -0.86 34.45 2.39
C GLY A 36 -0.91 33.62 1.10
N GLY A 37 -0.42 32.37 1.09
CA GLY A 37 -0.49 31.50 -0.10
C GLY A 37 0.42 31.94 -1.26
N SER A 38 1.70 32.20 -1.00
CA SER A 38 2.68 32.63 -2.01
C SER A 38 2.99 31.58 -3.09
N MET A 39 3.33 32.04 -4.31
CA MET A 39 3.72 31.24 -5.50
C MET A 39 4.84 30.20 -5.27
N VAL A 40 5.64 30.34 -4.21
CA VAL A 40 6.67 29.34 -3.86
C VAL A 40 6.05 28.06 -3.30
N LEU A 41 4.93 28.19 -2.56
CA LEU A 41 4.11 27.05 -2.17
C LEU A 41 3.47 26.42 -3.40
N ASP A 42 2.99 27.21 -4.36
CA ASP A 42 2.44 26.71 -5.62
C ASP A 42 3.47 25.86 -6.39
N ALA A 43 4.73 26.29 -6.49
CA ALA A 43 5.77 25.51 -7.16
C ALA A 43 6.11 24.19 -6.44
N ALA A 44 5.99 24.14 -5.11
CA ALA A 44 6.14 22.91 -4.33
C ALA A 44 4.91 22.01 -4.46
N TYR A 45 3.71 22.60 -4.47
CA TYR A 45 2.45 21.90 -4.71
C TYR A 45 2.39 21.32 -6.12
N ILE A 46 2.78 22.08 -7.15
CA ILE A 46 2.86 21.61 -8.55
C ILE A 46 3.85 20.48 -8.67
N ARG A 47 5.04 20.56 -8.04
CA ARG A 47 6.00 19.46 -8.06
C ARG A 47 5.47 18.19 -7.37
N GLN A 48 4.76 18.35 -6.26
CA GLN A 48 4.13 17.22 -5.57
C GLN A 48 2.94 16.68 -6.35
N GLU A 49 2.14 17.54 -6.96
CA GLU A 49 1.04 17.17 -7.86
C GLU A 49 1.59 16.44 -9.07
N GLU A 50 2.67 16.89 -9.68
CA GLU A 50 3.36 16.23 -10.78
C GLU A 50 3.96 14.89 -10.37
N ALA A 51 4.55 14.78 -9.17
CA ALA A 51 5.03 13.51 -8.64
C ALA A 51 3.87 12.53 -8.40
N CYS A 52 2.78 13.01 -7.79
CA CYS A 52 1.56 12.24 -7.56
C CYS A 52 0.89 11.84 -8.88
N ARG A 53 0.84 12.76 -9.85
CA ARG A 53 0.33 12.59 -11.20
C ARG A 53 1.18 11.59 -11.98
N LYS A 54 2.51 11.62 -11.89
CA LYS A 54 3.40 10.60 -12.49
C LYS A 54 3.17 9.21 -11.88
N VAL A 55 2.91 9.13 -10.57
CA VAL A 55 2.51 7.88 -9.89
C VAL A 55 1.12 7.42 -10.33
N HIS A 56 0.20 8.34 -10.64
CA HIS A 56 -1.18 8.04 -11.02
C HIS A 56 -1.48 8.04 -12.54
N GLN A 57 -0.50 8.31 -13.40
CA GLN A 57 -0.62 8.38 -14.87
C GLN A 57 -0.05 7.15 -15.61
N MET A 58 0.18 6.04 -14.93
CA MET A 58 0.48 4.76 -15.60
C MET A 58 -0.79 4.16 -16.25
N PRO A 59 -0.65 3.31 -17.30
CA PRO A 59 -1.63 3.18 -18.37
C PRO A 59 -3.03 2.74 -17.93
N LYS A 60 -4.04 3.38 -18.52
CA LYS A 60 -5.48 3.08 -18.40
C LYS A 60 -5.87 1.77 -19.11
N GLY A 61 -5.24 0.64 -18.76
CA GLY A 61 -5.81 -0.68 -18.99
C GLY A 61 -6.68 -1.09 -17.79
N ASN A 62 -7.65 -2.00 -17.99
CA ASN A 62 -8.50 -2.55 -16.90
C ASN A 62 -7.70 -3.14 -15.72
N VAL A 63 -6.43 -3.45 -15.94
CA VAL A 63 -5.49 -4.03 -14.98
C VAL A 63 -4.37 -3.05 -14.59
N GLY A 64 -4.05 -2.05 -15.44
CA GLY A 64 -2.91 -1.15 -15.28
C GLY A 64 -3.15 0.12 -14.48
N ALA A 65 -4.42 0.47 -14.19
CA ALA A 65 -4.74 1.83 -13.76
C ALA A 65 -4.32 2.17 -12.32
N ARG A 66 -4.57 1.36 -11.28
CA ARG A 66 -4.34 1.78 -9.86
C ARG A 66 -4.12 0.68 -8.81
N SER A 67 -3.93 -0.58 -9.17
CA SER A 67 -3.79 -1.66 -8.18
C SER A 67 -2.47 -2.39 -8.32
N ASN A 68 -1.67 -2.38 -7.25
CA ASN A 68 -0.52 -3.25 -7.10
C ASN A 68 -0.96 -4.72 -7.35
N PRO A 69 -0.46 -5.40 -8.41
CA PRO A 69 -0.90 -6.74 -8.77
C PRO A 69 -0.68 -7.76 -7.66
N PHE A 70 0.38 -7.59 -6.87
CA PHE A 70 0.68 -8.47 -5.74
C PHE A 70 -0.30 -8.25 -4.59
N HIS A 71 -0.62 -7.01 -4.22
CA HIS A 71 -1.67 -6.74 -3.23
C HIS A 71 -3.00 -7.36 -3.64
N ARG A 72 -3.37 -7.22 -4.91
CA ARG A 72 -4.61 -7.78 -5.44
C ARG A 72 -4.60 -9.32 -5.40
N LEU A 73 -3.44 -9.92 -5.69
CA LEU A 73 -3.24 -11.37 -5.57
C LEU A 73 -3.40 -11.84 -4.12
N MET A 74 -2.81 -11.12 -3.17
CA MET A 74 -2.85 -11.48 -1.74
C MET A 74 -4.21 -11.26 -1.09
N VAL A 75 -5.04 -10.36 -1.62
CA VAL A 75 -6.43 -10.18 -1.17
C VAL A 75 -7.37 -11.25 -1.72
N ARG A 76 -7.03 -11.86 -2.86
CA ARG A 76 -7.91 -12.81 -3.57
C ARG A 76 -8.51 -13.92 -2.69
N PRO A 77 -7.76 -14.56 -1.78
CA PRO A 77 -8.30 -15.62 -0.91
C PRO A 77 -9.51 -15.19 -0.08
N PHE A 78 -9.56 -13.93 0.35
CA PHE A 78 -10.58 -13.42 1.27
C PHE A 78 -11.39 -12.26 0.69
N GLU A 79 -11.29 -11.99 -0.62
CA GLU A 79 -11.95 -10.86 -1.27
C GLU A 79 -13.48 -10.85 -1.06
N HIS A 80 -14.08 -12.05 -1.01
CA HIS A 80 -15.50 -12.26 -0.75
C HIS A 80 -15.94 -11.77 0.66
N LEU A 81 -15.01 -11.65 1.60
CA LEU A 81 -15.26 -11.16 2.96
C LEU A 81 -15.20 -9.63 3.06
N LEU A 82 -14.90 -8.95 1.95
CA LEU A 82 -14.72 -7.50 1.90
C LEU A 82 -15.88 -6.75 1.24
N ALA A 83 -16.91 -7.43 0.75
CA ALA A 83 -18.04 -6.81 0.06
C ALA A 83 -19.30 -7.70 0.11
N GLY A 84 -20.47 -7.07 -0.06
CA GLY A 84 -21.77 -7.74 -0.09
C GLY A 84 -22.31 -8.09 1.31
N ASP A 85 -23.38 -8.87 1.34
CA ASP A 85 -24.11 -9.22 2.58
C ASP A 85 -23.28 -10.10 3.54
N GLY A 86 -22.23 -10.76 3.03
CA GLY A 86 -21.26 -11.55 3.80
C GLY A 86 -20.00 -10.80 4.23
N MET A 87 -20.01 -9.46 4.18
CA MET A 87 -18.84 -8.64 4.53
C MET A 87 -18.47 -8.83 6.00
N VAL A 88 -17.26 -9.34 6.23
CA VAL A 88 -16.67 -9.53 7.55
C VAL A 88 -15.77 -8.35 7.92
N LEU A 89 -15.06 -7.78 6.96
CA LEU A 89 -14.15 -6.65 7.19
C LEU A 89 -14.29 -5.63 6.07
N GLN A 90 -14.39 -4.34 6.41
CA GLN A 90 -14.50 -3.30 5.38
C GLN A 90 -13.19 -3.18 4.59
N ARG A 91 -13.29 -2.91 3.27
CA ARG A 91 -12.12 -2.65 2.40
C ARG A 91 -11.23 -1.52 2.90
N GLY A 92 -11.79 -0.61 3.69
CA GLY A 92 -11.06 0.42 4.41
C GLY A 92 -9.80 -0.16 5.04
N TYR A 93 -9.88 -1.23 5.83
CA TYR A 93 -8.77 -1.84 6.59
C TYR A 93 -7.64 -2.49 5.77
N LEU A 94 -7.74 -2.58 4.45
CA LEU A 94 -6.72 -3.21 3.61
C LEU A 94 -5.29 -2.64 3.73
N PRO A 95 -5.05 -1.33 3.96
CA PRO A 95 -3.72 -0.81 4.21
C PRO A 95 -3.01 -1.46 5.41
N HIS A 96 -3.75 -1.80 6.48
CA HIS A 96 -3.16 -2.52 7.61
C HIS A 96 -2.76 -3.95 7.26
N TYR A 97 -3.52 -4.60 6.38
CA TYR A 97 -3.15 -5.89 5.85
C TYR A 97 -1.89 -5.80 4.98
N PHE A 98 -1.77 -4.77 4.14
CA PHE A 98 -0.57 -4.56 3.32
C PHE A 98 0.68 -4.26 4.16
N GLU A 99 0.55 -3.45 5.22
CA GLU A 99 1.64 -3.23 6.18
C GLU A 99 2.06 -4.54 6.86
N PHE A 100 1.10 -5.39 7.23
CA PHE A 100 1.41 -6.73 7.74
C PHE A 100 2.17 -7.58 6.71
N LEU A 101 1.80 -7.54 5.43
CA LEU A 101 2.50 -8.27 4.37
C LEU A 101 3.94 -7.79 4.21
N GLU A 102 4.19 -6.48 4.26
CA GLU A 102 5.52 -5.90 4.19
C GLU A 102 6.39 -6.38 5.36
N HIS A 103 5.85 -6.40 6.58
CA HIS A 103 6.55 -6.94 7.75
C HIS A 103 6.82 -8.45 7.64
N ALA A 104 5.82 -9.24 7.23
CA ALA A 104 5.92 -10.69 7.24
C ALA A 104 6.79 -11.24 6.11
N LEU A 105 6.87 -10.54 4.97
CA LEU A 105 7.61 -10.99 3.79
C LEU A 105 8.96 -10.29 3.63
N GLU A 106 9.17 -9.15 4.30
CA GLU A 106 10.41 -8.37 4.27
C GLU A 106 10.93 -8.18 2.83
N LYS A 107 12.22 -8.50 2.57
CA LYS A 107 12.87 -8.39 1.26
C LYS A 107 12.18 -9.21 0.16
N ARG A 108 11.41 -10.25 0.52
CA ARG A 108 10.69 -11.09 -0.44
C ARG A 108 9.44 -10.40 -0.97
N PHE A 109 8.90 -9.42 -0.22
CA PHE A 109 7.76 -8.62 -0.64
C PHE A 109 8.02 -7.94 -1.99
N GLU A 110 9.11 -7.17 -2.10
CA GLU A 110 9.49 -6.49 -3.35
C GLU A 110 9.76 -7.47 -4.49
N ALA A 111 10.30 -8.65 -4.18
CA ALA A 111 10.54 -9.69 -5.16
C ALA A 111 9.23 -10.23 -5.73
N PHE A 112 8.24 -10.50 -4.89
CA PHE A 112 6.90 -10.93 -5.33
C PHE A 112 6.18 -9.84 -6.11
N GLU A 113 6.24 -8.59 -5.67
CA GLU A 113 5.66 -7.48 -6.43
C GLU A 113 6.27 -7.35 -7.82
N ARG A 114 7.61 -7.37 -7.90
CA ARG A 114 8.34 -7.28 -9.17
C ARG A 114 7.94 -8.45 -10.07
N HIS A 115 7.85 -9.65 -9.53
CA HIS A 115 7.44 -10.82 -10.27
C HIS A 115 6.01 -10.71 -10.81
N CYS A 116 5.05 -10.26 -9.99
CA CYS A 116 3.68 -10.04 -10.45
C CYS A 116 3.61 -8.96 -11.54
N ARG A 117 4.40 -7.89 -11.44
CA ARG A 117 4.52 -6.86 -12.49
C ARG A 117 5.05 -7.46 -13.81
N THR A 118 6.06 -8.33 -13.74
CA THR A 118 6.59 -9.03 -14.93
C THR A 118 5.54 -9.97 -15.55
N ILE A 119 4.74 -10.66 -14.73
CA ILE A 119 3.63 -11.49 -15.25
C ILE A 119 2.61 -10.63 -15.99
N ILE A 120 2.17 -9.51 -15.40
CA ILE A 120 1.23 -8.58 -16.05
C ILE A 120 1.80 -8.07 -17.39
N GLN A 121 3.06 -7.66 -17.42
CA GLN A 121 3.70 -7.21 -18.67
C GLN A 121 3.71 -8.31 -19.74
N ALA A 122 4.02 -9.56 -19.37
CA ALA A 122 3.96 -10.68 -20.30
C ALA A 122 2.53 -10.95 -20.80
N LEU A 123 1.54 -10.89 -19.90
CA LEU A 123 0.13 -11.07 -20.27
C LEU A 123 -0.39 -9.92 -21.14
N MET A 124 0.10 -8.69 -20.96
CA MET A 124 -0.22 -7.57 -21.84
C MET A 124 0.30 -7.77 -23.26
N VAL A 125 1.45 -8.43 -23.45
CA VAL A 125 1.95 -8.77 -24.81
C VAL A 125 1.01 -9.77 -25.50
N ILE A 126 0.41 -10.69 -24.76
CA ILE A 126 -0.48 -11.73 -25.29
C ILE A 126 -1.91 -11.21 -25.51
N HIS A 127 -2.47 -10.52 -24.52
CA HIS A 127 -3.89 -10.13 -24.50
C HIS A 127 -4.13 -8.67 -24.87
N GLY A 128 -3.09 -7.83 -24.93
CA GLY A 128 -3.20 -6.41 -25.23
C GLY A 128 -4.18 -5.70 -24.29
N ASN A 129 -5.08 -4.91 -24.88
CA ASN A 129 -6.12 -4.18 -24.15
C ASN A 129 -7.22 -5.07 -23.56
N ASN A 130 -7.28 -6.35 -23.94
CA ASN A 130 -8.27 -7.31 -23.44
C ASN A 130 -7.79 -8.05 -22.19
N LEU A 131 -6.66 -7.65 -21.60
CA LEU A 131 -6.17 -8.22 -20.36
C LEU A 131 -7.18 -8.01 -19.22
N THR A 132 -7.55 -9.10 -18.56
CA THR A 132 -8.43 -9.13 -17.38
C THR A 132 -7.70 -9.69 -16.16
N TRP A 133 -8.27 -9.45 -14.98
CA TRP A 133 -7.73 -10.04 -13.75
C TRP A 133 -7.90 -11.55 -13.68
N ASP A 134 -8.94 -12.11 -14.30
CA ASP A 134 -9.14 -13.57 -14.35
C ASP A 134 -8.02 -14.25 -15.14
N GLN A 135 -7.56 -13.65 -16.24
CA GLN A 135 -6.38 -14.13 -16.97
C GLN A 135 -5.11 -14.07 -16.13
N PHE A 136 -4.94 -13.01 -15.33
CA PHE A 136 -3.82 -12.93 -14.39
C PHE A 136 -3.90 -14.02 -13.32
N TYR A 137 -5.07 -14.26 -12.73
CA TYR A 137 -5.26 -15.29 -11.70
C TYR A 137 -5.14 -16.72 -12.25
N ALA A 138 -5.47 -16.93 -13.52
CA ALA A 138 -5.34 -18.23 -14.20
C ALA A 138 -3.91 -18.54 -14.64
N ASP A 139 -2.99 -17.57 -14.67
CA ASP A 139 -1.60 -17.80 -15.03
C ASP A 139 -0.89 -18.65 -13.96
N SER A 140 -0.27 -19.75 -14.38
CA SER A 140 0.37 -20.70 -13.46
C SER A 140 1.50 -20.06 -12.64
N ARG A 141 2.15 -19.02 -13.15
CA ARG A 141 3.19 -18.25 -12.42
C ARG A 141 2.56 -17.44 -11.30
N THR A 142 1.36 -16.89 -11.54
CA THR A 142 0.59 -16.16 -10.51
C THR A 142 0.18 -17.10 -9.38
N VAL A 143 -0.32 -18.29 -9.71
CA VAL A 143 -0.70 -19.30 -8.71
C VAL A 143 0.50 -19.72 -7.86
N LYS A 144 1.65 -20.01 -8.48
CA LYS A 144 2.90 -20.32 -7.77
C LYS A 144 3.39 -19.17 -6.88
N THR A 145 3.19 -17.92 -7.34
CA THR A 145 3.54 -16.74 -6.54
C THR A 145 2.67 -16.61 -5.30
N LEU A 146 1.35 -16.78 -5.45
CA LEU A 146 0.40 -16.76 -4.33
C LEU A 146 0.74 -17.86 -3.33
N GLN A 147 0.98 -19.08 -3.80
CA GLN A 147 1.34 -20.21 -2.97
C GLN A 147 2.64 -19.96 -2.19
N GLY A 148 3.70 -19.49 -2.87
CA GLY A 148 4.97 -19.16 -2.23
C GLY A 148 4.83 -18.08 -1.14
N ALA A 149 4.06 -17.03 -1.42
CA ALA A 149 3.80 -15.98 -0.44
C ALA A 149 2.97 -16.49 0.76
N LEU A 150 1.89 -17.24 0.51
CA LEU A 150 1.04 -17.80 1.57
C LEU A 150 1.77 -18.81 2.45
N LYS A 151 2.67 -19.62 1.88
CA LYS A 151 3.52 -20.54 2.64
C LYS A 151 4.41 -19.80 3.64
N LEU A 152 5.04 -18.71 3.20
CA LEU A 152 5.87 -17.87 4.07
C LEU A 152 5.04 -17.18 5.15
N LEU A 153 3.88 -16.64 4.79
CA LEU A 153 2.96 -16.04 5.76
C LEU A 153 2.48 -17.05 6.80
N ARG A 154 2.13 -18.27 6.40
CA ARG A 154 1.72 -19.33 7.33
C ARG A 154 2.80 -19.60 8.36
N VAL A 155 4.03 -19.85 7.90
CA VAL A 155 5.18 -20.09 8.80
C VAL A 155 5.39 -18.93 9.76
N TYR A 156 5.28 -17.69 9.27
CA TYR A 156 5.42 -16.50 10.13
C TYR A 156 4.28 -16.40 11.16
N MET A 157 3.03 -16.59 10.74
CA MET A 157 1.84 -16.48 11.57
C MET A 157 1.64 -17.62 12.57
N ASP A 158 2.32 -18.75 12.38
CA ASP A 158 2.38 -19.83 13.37
C ASP A 158 3.32 -19.47 14.53
N GLY A 159 4.27 -18.54 14.32
CA GLY A 159 5.17 -18.02 15.35
C GLY A 159 4.52 -16.98 16.27
N PRO A 160 5.00 -16.83 17.53
CA PRO A 160 4.47 -15.85 18.48
C PRO A 160 4.65 -14.41 18.00
N GLU A 161 5.75 -14.12 17.29
CA GLU A 161 5.98 -12.80 16.72
C GLU A 161 4.97 -12.48 15.62
N GLY A 162 4.72 -13.41 14.68
CA GLY A 162 3.77 -13.17 13.60
C GLY A 162 2.34 -13.01 14.09
N GLN A 163 1.95 -13.73 15.15
CA GLN A 163 0.65 -13.50 15.82
C GLN A 163 0.55 -12.11 16.43
N ARG A 164 1.61 -11.64 17.10
CA ARG A 164 1.68 -10.31 17.69
C ARG A 164 1.61 -9.22 16.62
N VAL A 165 2.39 -9.35 15.54
CA VAL A 165 2.42 -8.37 14.44
C VAL A 165 1.09 -8.37 13.68
N TRP A 166 0.51 -9.54 13.40
CA TRP A 166 -0.82 -9.66 12.81
C TRP A 166 -1.87 -8.89 13.62
N HIS A 167 -1.94 -9.16 14.93
CA HIS A 167 -2.87 -8.49 15.81
C HIS A 167 -2.62 -6.98 15.88
N ALA A 168 -1.35 -6.57 16.02
CA ALA A 168 -0.96 -5.16 16.07
C ALA A 168 -1.31 -4.41 14.78
N CYS A 169 -1.22 -5.06 13.62
CA CYS A 169 -1.58 -4.43 12.35
C CYS A 169 -3.10 -4.38 12.18
N MET A 170 -3.76 -5.54 12.26
CA MET A 170 -5.14 -5.75 11.81
C MET A 170 -6.19 -5.23 12.79
N MET A 171 -5.84 -5.02 14.06
CA MET A 171 -6.76 -4.49 15.08
C MET A 171 -6.71 -2.95 15.18
N ARG A 172 -5.99 -2.26 14.30
CA ARG A 172 -5.91 -0.79 14.34
C ARG A 172 -7.17 -0.14 13.74
N PRO A 173 -7.65 0.97 14.33
CA PRO A 173 -8.74 1.76 13.76
C PRO A 173 -8.30 2.52 12.49
N MET A 174 -9.23 2.59 11.54
CA MET A 174 -9.20 3.25 10.23
C MET A 174 -9.83 4.65 10.15
N GLY A 175 -9.19 5.72 10.62
CA GLY A 175 -9.80 7.06 10.53
C GLY A 175 -11.10 7.09 11.32
N ASP A 176 -12.25 7.23 10.65
CA ASP A 176 -13.58 7.14 11.28
C ASP A 176 -14.05 5.69 11.51
N LEU A 177 -13.33 4.70 10.98
CA LEU A 177 -13.66 3.29 11.17
C LEU A 177 -13.17 2.81 12.54
N PRO A 178 -14.05 2.19 13.36
CA PRO A 178 -13.69 1.72 14.69
C PRO A 178 -12.64 0.60 14.62
N GLN A 179 -12.15 0.17 15.77
CA GLN A 179 -11.32 -1.04 15.83
C GLN A 179 -12.13 -2.27 15.34
N PRO A 180 -11.57 -3.11 14.44
CA PRO A 180 -12.19 -4.36 14.04
C PRO A 180 -12.44 -5.29 15.22
N ALA A 181 -13.51 -6.08 15.16
CA ALA A 181 -13.73 -7.14 16.14
C ALA A 181 -12.70 -8.26 15.96
N VAL A 182 -12.24 -8.84 17.06
CA VAL A 182 -11.26 -9.95 17.06
C VAL A 182 -11.72 -11.11 16.18
N GLY A 183 -13.02 -11.42 16.20
CA GLY A 183 -13.62 -12.47 15.35
C GLY A 183 -13.46 -12.20 13.85
N GLN A 184 -13.60 -10.94 13.42
CA GLN A 184 -13.43 -10.55 12.01
C GLN A 184 -12.00 -10.76 11.55
N VAL A 185 -11.04 -10.29 12.36
CA VAL A 185 -9.60 -10.42 12.08
C VAL A 185 -9.18 -11.89 12.09
N ASN A 186 -9.67 -12.69 13.03
CA ASN A 186 -9.40 -14.13 13.08
C ASN A 186 -9.99 -14.88 11.89
N HIS A 187 -11.15 -14.48 11.39
CA HIS A 187 -11.76 -15.13 10.23
C HIS A 187 -10.93 -14.90 8.94
N ILE A 188 -10.44 -13.67 8.72
CA ILE A 188 -9.51 -13.38 7.61
C ILE A 188 -8.23 -14.23 7.73
N ARG A 189 -7.66 -14.30 8.93
CA ARG A 189 -6.48 -15.16 9.19
C ARG A 189 -6.77 -16.62 8.87
N GLN A 190 -7.91 -17.14 9.31
CA GLN A 190 -8.28 -18.54 9.08
C GLN A 190 -8.36 -18.84 7.58
N VAL A 191 -9.04 -18.01 6.80
CA VAL A 191 -9.16 -18.19 5.34
C VAL A 191 -7.79 -18.16 4.64
N LEU A 192 -6.88 -17.28 5.07
CA LEU A 192 -5.51 -17.26 4.55
C LEU A 192 -4.75 -18.57 4.82
N LEU A 193 -4.85 -19.08 6.06
CA LEU A 193 -4.18 -20.32 6.46
C LEU A 193 -4.78 -21.56 5.78
N GLU A 194 -6.11 -21.60 5.62
CA GLU A 194 -6.80 -22.68 4.90
C GLU A 194 -6.45 -22.67 3.41
N THR A 195 -6.40 -21.49 2.80
CA THR A 195 -5.97 -21.34 1.40
C THR A 195 -4.52 -21.80 1.22
N ALA A 196 -3.62 -21.44 2.15
CA ALA A 196 -2.23 -21.89 2.12
C ALA A 196 -2.13 -23.42 2.16
N ARG A 197 -2.89 -24.08 3.05
CA ARG A 197 -2.93 -25.54 3.15
C ARG A 197 -3.50 -26.20 1.89
N GLY A 198 -4.58 -25.63 1.35
CA GLY A 198 -5.22 -26.15 0.14
C GLY A 198 -4.30 -26.10 -1.08
N LEU A 199 -3.51 -25.03 -1.23
CA LEU A 199 -2.54 -24.91 -2.32
C LEU A 199 -1.34 -25.85 -2.16
N GLU A 200 -0.89 -26.12 -0.94
CA GLU A 200 0.19 -27.10 -0.69
C GLU A 200 -0.26 -28.54 -0.93
N ALA A 201 -1.52 -28.87 -0.66
CA ALA A 201 -2.05 -30.21 -0.91
C ALA A 201 -2.29 -30.53 -2.40
N ALA A 202 -2.22 -29.51 -3.26
CA ALA A 202 -2.38 -29.65 -4.72
C ALA A 202 -1.04 -29.82 -5.46
N GLU A 203 0.10 -29.87 -4.75
CA GLU A 203 1.43 -30.26 -5.28
C GLU A 203 1.60 -31.78 -5.37
#